data_AF-A0A1Y3UJK6-F1
#
_entry.id   AF-A0A1Y3UJK6-F1
#
_cell.length_a   1.000
_cell.length_b   1.000
_cell.length_c   1.000
_cell.angle_alpha   90.00
_cell.angle_beta   90.00
_cell.angle_gamma   90.00
#
_symmetry.space_group_name_H-M   'P 1'
#
loop_
_entity.id
_entity.type
_entity.pdbx_description
1 polymer ?
#
loop_
_entity_poly.entity_id
_entity_poly.type
_entity_poly.pdbx_seq_one_letter_code
_entity_poly.pdbx_strand_id
1 'polypeptide(L)'
;MTITAREYFEAASAAQRHIDGRLAAIRAMREREGARAQSYEAIGRGGGASDPMRATDARIDAEARARSELAEYERAVEDARAVCAGVRAANPNHPSWGDVLELRYLDLYEWDRIGRALGVTGSGARQAHRQALEWVDSVGLAAAREGCGQAALF
;
A
#
# COMPACT_ATOMS: atom_id res chain seq x y z
N MET A 1 16.62 -16.49 12.46
CA MET A 1 15.43 -16.87 11.67
C MET A 1 15.32 -15.84 10.56
N THR A 2 15.47 -16.25 9.30
CA THR A 2 15.35 -15.35 8.15
C THR A 2 13.85 -15.13 7.88
N ILE A 3 13.42 -13.89 7.67
CA ILE A 3 12.03 -13.58 7.31
C ILE A 3 11.72 -14.19 5.94
N THR A 4 10.57 -14.84 5.79
CA THR A 4 10.11 -15.37 4.50
C THR A 4 9.61 -14.23 3.60
N ALA A 5 9.62 -14.43 2.29
CA ALA A 5 9.06 -13.49 1.32
C ALA A 5 7.60 -13.18 1.64
N ARG A 6 6.84 -14.20 2.06
CA ARG A 6 5.44 -14.03 2.47
C ARG A 6 5.31 -13.10 3.67
N GLU A 7 6.04 -13.34 4.75
CA GLU A 7 5.98 -12.51 5.96
C GLU A 7 6.40 -11.06 5.66
N TYR A 8 7.43 -10.88 4.84
CA TYR A 8 7.87 -9.57 4.37
C TYR A 8 6.75 -8.81 3.63
N PHE A 9 6.12 -9.45 2.64
CA PHE A 9 5.05 -8.80 1.88
C PHE A 9 3.76 -8.63 2.69
N GLU A 10 3.47 -9.51 3.65
CA GLU A 10 2.34 -9.33 4.58
C GLU A 10 2.55 -8.13 5.51
N ALA A 11 3.78 -7.88 5.95
CA ALA A 11 4.14 -6.66 6.67
C ALA A 11 3.95 -5.40 5.80
N ALA A 12 4.34 -5.45 4.52
CA ALA A 12 4.09 -4.36 3.57
C ALA A 12 2.58 -4.11 3.35
N SER A 13 1.75 -5.17 3.28
CA SER A 13 0.29 -5.00 3.26
C SER A 13 -0.27 -4.39 4.53
N ALA A 14 0.26 -4.73 5.70
CA ALA A 14 -0.16 -4.11 6.96
C ALA A 14 0.18 -2.61 6.95
N ALA A 15 1.38 -2.24 6.49
CA ALA A 15 1.80 -0.86 6.29
C ALA A 15 0.87 -0.11 5.31
N GLN A 16 0.55 -0.70 4.16
CA GLN A 16 -0.37 -0.11 3.18
C GLN A 16 -1.76 0.15 3.77
N ARG A 17 -2.33 -0.83 4.49
CA ARG A 17 -3.64 -0.65 5.14
C ARG A 17 -3.61 0.46 6.20
N HIS A 18 -2.49 0.61 6.92
CA HIS A 18 -2.31 1.70 7.89
C HIS A 18 -2.28 3.06 7.20
N ILE A 19 -1.54 3.18 6.09
CA ILE A 19 -1.50 4.38 5.25
C ILE A 19 -2.92 4.73 4.76
N ASP A 20 -3.61 3.77 4.15
CA ASP A 20 -4.96 3.98 3.61
C ASP A 20 -5.94 4.42 4.71
N GLY A 21 -5.90 3.75 5.86
CA GLY A 21 -6.74 4.10 7.02
C GLY A 21 -6.47 5.51 7.54
N ARG A 22 -5.19 5.92 7.62
CA ARG A 22 -4.82 7.25 8.09
C ARG A 22 -5.24 8.34 7.10
N LEU A 23 -5.03 8.11 5.81
CA LEU A 23 -5.45 9.02 4.76
C LEU A 23 -6.98 9.15 4.69
N ALA A 24 -7.71 8.06 4.86
CA ALA A 24 -9.17 8.07 4.93
C ALA A 24 -9.68 8.88 6.13
N ALA A 25 -9.04 8.74 7.30
CA ALA A 25 -9.39 9.52 8.49
C ALA A 25 -9.20 11.03 8.27
N ILE A 26 -8.09 11.44 7.65
CA ILE A 26 -7.84 12.85 7.31
C ILE A 26 -8.87 13.38 6.29
N ARG A 27 -9.18 12.59 5.26
CA ARG A 27 -10.21 12.95 4.26
C ARG A 27 -11.56 13.16 4.93
N ALA A 28 -11.96 12.28 5.86
CA ALA A 28 -13.19 12.43 6.61
C ALA A 28 -13.22 13.70 7.50
N MET A 29 -12.07 14.15 8.03
CA MET A 29 -11.99 15.45 8.74
C MET A 29 -12.27 16.61 7.79
N ARG A 30 -11.64 16.61 6.60
CA ARG A 30 -11.85 17.65 5.57
C ARG A 30 -13.30 17.72 5.10
N GLU A 31 -13.94 16.58 4.87
CA GLU A 31 -15.35 16.51 4.46
C GLU A 31 -16.29 17.09 5.52
N ARG A 32 -16.05 16.80 6.80
CA ARG A 32 -16.84 17.34 7.92
C ARG A 32 -16.66 18.86 8.08
N GLU A 33 -15.45 19.37 7.88
CA GLU A 33 -15.19 20.82 7.85
C GLU A 33 -15.96 21.50 6.70
N GLY A 34 -15.87 20.96 5.48
CA GLY A 34 -16.56 21.49 4.31
C GLY A 34 -18.09 21.49 4.45
N ALA A 35 -18.67 20.40 4.95
CA ALA A 35 -20.11 20.31 5.18
C ALA A 35 -20.61 21.32 6.24
N ARG A 36 -19.80 21.60 7.28
CA ARG A 36 -20.15 22.60 8.30
C ARG A 36 -20.08 24.02 7.78
N ALA A 37 -19.08 24.35 6.96
CA ALA A 37 -18.97 25.66 6.33
C ALA A 37 -20.22 25.99 5.47
N GLN A 38 -20.68 25.03 4.68
CA GLN A 38 -21.91 25.15 3.88
C GLN A 38 -23.17 25.30 4.75
N SER A 39 -23.25 24.61 5.89
CA SER A 39 -24.38 24.72 6.81
C SER A 39 -24.49 26.09 7.49
N TYR A 40 -23.35 26.76 7.73
CA TYR A 40 -23.32 28.10 8.33
C TYR A 40 -23.80 29.18 7.34
N GLU A 41 -23.51 29.05 6.06
CA GLU A 41 -24.07 29.92 5.01
C GLU A 41 -25.58 29.75 4.85
N ALA A 42 -26.10 28.53 5.04
CA ALA A 42 -27.53 28.23 4.92
C ALA A 42 -28.36 28.65 6.15
N ILE A 43 -27.76 28.74 7.34
CA ILE A 43 -28.45 28.99 8.61
C ILE A 43 -27.89 30.27 9.24
N GLY A 44 -28.33 31.41 8.73
CA GLY A 44 -28.22 32.65 9.47
C GLY A 44 -28.94 32.51 10.82
N ARG A 45 -28.22 32.82 11.92
CA ARG A 45 -28.73 33.01 13.30
C ARG A 45 -28.91 31.74 14.14
N GLY A 46 -27.98 31.52 15.10
CA GLY A 46 -28.32 30.93 16.41
C GLY A 46 -27.42 29.81 16.95
N GLY A 47 -26.54 30.18 17.88
CA GLY A 47 -26.28 29.44 19.13
C GLY A 47 -25.69 28.03 19.05
N GLY A 48 -24.37 27.94 18.97
CA GLY A 48 -23.63 26.71 19.27
C GLY A 48 -22.15 26.86 18.92
N ALA A 49 -21.32 27.18 19.90
CA ALA A 49 -19.88 27.41 19.75
C ALA A 49 -19.11 26.11 19.45
N SER A 50 -19.31 25.54 18.26
CA SER A 50 -18.35 24.64 17.62
C SER A 50 -17.43 25.52 16.79
N ASP A 51 -16.37 26.03 17.40
CA ASP A 51 -15.42 26.96 16.78
C ASP A 51 -14.79 26.35 15.50
N PRO A 52 -15.12 26.86 14.30
CA PRO A 52 -14.59 26.35 13.03
C PRO A 52 -13.06 26.45 12.93
N MET A 53 -12.46 27.44 13.61
CA MET A 53 -11.00 27.56 13.70
C MET A 53 -10.42 26.36 14.46
N ARG A 54 -11.01 25.99 15.60
CA ARG A 54 -10.54 24.86 16.42
C ARG A 54 -10.62 23.52 15.68
N ALA A 55 -11.62 23.33 14.82
CA ALA A 55 -11.71 22.13 13.97
C ALA A 55 -10.59 22.10 12.92
N THR A 56 -10.35 23.24 12.27
CA THR A 56 -9.29 23.42 11.27
C THR A 56 -7.91 23.18 11.88
N ASP A 57 -7.63 23.76 13.05
CA ASP A 57 -6.37 23.59 13.78
C ASP A 57 -6.15 22.11 14.15
N ALA A 58 -7.19 21.44 14.65
CA ALA A 58 -7.11 20.02 14.99
C ALA A 58 -6.78 19.13 13.78
N ARG A 59 -7.30 19.46 12.58
CA ARG A 59 -6.93 18.75 11.35
C ARG A 59 -5.50 19.06 10.92
N ILE A 60 -5.08 20.33 10.98
CA ILE A 60 -3.69 20.72 10.65
C ILE A 60 -2.71 19.92 11.53
N ASP A 61 -2.97 19.84 12.83
CA ASP A 61 -2.15 19.06 13.76
C ASP A 61 -2.22 17.55 13.46
N ALA A 62 -3.37 17.04 13.05
CA ALA A 62 -3.54 15.63 12.69
C ALA A 62 -2.80 15.26 11.39
N GLU A 63 -2.77 16.17 10.42
CA GLU A 63 -2.01 16.04 9.16
C GLU A 63 -0.51 16.13 9.41
N ALA A 64 -0.07 17.05 10.27
CA ALA A 64 1.34 17.16 10.66
C ALA A 64 1.83 15.88 11.34
N ARG A 65 1.07 15.37 12.31
CA ARG A 65 1.37 14.09 13.00
C ARG A 65 1.37 12.91 12.02
N ALA A 66 0.37 12.84 11.14
CA ALA A 66 0.28 11.76 10.17
C ALA A 66 1.48 11.76 9.20
N ARG A 67 1.97 12.93 8.77
CA ARG A 67 3.14 13.00 7.87
C ARG A 67 4.38 12.37 8.50
N SER A 68 4.61 12.62 9.79
CA SER A 68 5.74 12.03 10.50
C SER A 68 5.57 10.53 10.75
N GLU A 69 4.34 10.09 11.06
CA GLU A 69 4.01 8.69 11.33
C GLU A 69 4.04 7.81 10.07
N LEU A 70 3.57 8.33 8.94
CA LEU A 70 3.44 7.55 7.71
C LEU A 70 4.77 7.31 7.00
N ALA A 71 5.80 8.10 7.28
CA ALA A 71 7.08 8.02 6.58
C ALA A 71 7.75 6.63 6.68
N GLU A 72 7.63 5.94 7.82
CA GLU A 72 8.19 4.59 7.98
C GLU A 72 7.40 3.54 7.20
N TYR A 73 6.07 3.64 7.22
CA TYR A 73 5.19 2.75 6.45
C TYR A 73 5.37 2.96 4.95
N GLU A 74 5.49 4.21 4.50
CA GLU A 74 5.76 4.55 3.10
C GLU A 74 7.09 3.95 2.64
N ARG A 75 8.15 4.04 3.45
CA ARG A 75 9.44 3.40 3.15
C ARG A 75 9.31 1.89 3.03
N ALA A 76 8.55 1.24 3.91
CA ALA A 76 8.34 -0.21 3.84
C ALA A 76 7.59 -0.62 2.55
N VAL A 77 6.58 0.16 2.14
CA VAL A 77 5.84 -0.07 0.89
C VAL A 77 6.73 0.17 -0.34
N GLU A 78 7.53 1.24 -0.34
CA GLU A 78 8.46 1.55 -1.43
C GLU A 78 9.57 0.49 -1.57
N ASP A 79 10.12 -0.01 -0.46
CA ASP A 79 11.08 -1.12 -0.49
C ASP A 79 10.43 -2.39 -1.09
N ALA A 80 9.18 -2.70 -0.72
CA ALA A 80 8.45 -3.82 -1.30
C ALA A 80 8.16 -3.62 -2.80
N ARG A 81 7.86 -2.39 -3.24
CA ARG A 81 7.76 -2.06 -4.69
C ARG A 81 9.07 -2.34 -5.41
N ALA A 82 10.21 -1.96 -4.82
CA ALA A 82 11.51 -2.23 -5.40
C ALA A 82 11.77 -3.74 -5.54
N VAL A 83 11.36 -4.56 -4.56
CA VAL A 83 11.40 -6.02 -4.70
C VAL A 83 10.54 -6.50 -5.86
N CYS A 84 9.29 -6.03 -6.00
CA CYS A 84 8.44 -6.39 -7.14
C CYS A 84 9.06 -5.99 -8.49
N ALA A 85 9.69 -4.81 -8.57
CA ALA A 85 10.40 -4.37 -9.77
C ALA A 85 11.59 -5.28 -10.12
N GLY A 86 12.40 -5.65 -9.12
CA GLY A 86 13.51 -6.58 -9.32
C GLY A 86 13.05 -7.99 -9.72
N VAL A 87 11.95 -8.49 -9.16
CA VAL A 87 11.33 -9.76 -9.58
C VAL A 87 10.96 -9.72 -11.07
N ARG A 88 10.36 -8.63 -11.58
CA ARG A 88 10.06 -8.49 -13.02
C ARG A 88 11.32 -8.53 -13.87
N ALA A 89 12.34 -7.78 -13.45
CA ALA A 89 13.59 -7.65 -14.19
C ALA A 89 14.33 -9.00 -14.29
N ALA A 90 14.37 -9.76 -13.19
CA ALA A 90 15.08 -11.04 -13.12
C ALA A 90 14.36 -12.19 -13.85
N ASN A 91 13.05 -12.07 -14.10
CA ASN A 91 12.21 -13.17 -14.58
C ASN A 91 11.47 -12.82 -15.88
N PRO A 92 12.16 -12.58 -17.01
CA PRO A 92 11.53 -12.18 -18.27
C PRO A 92 10.59 -13.24 -18.86
N ASN A 93 10.81 -14.52 -18.53
CA ASN A 93 9.93 -15.62 -18.95
C ASN A 93 8.70 -15.79 -18.04
N HIS A 94 8.63 -15.04 -16.93
CA HIS A 94 7.52 -15.05 -15.98
C HIS A 94 7.09 -13.61 -15.65
N PRO A 95 6.63 -12.84 -16.65
CA PRO A 95 6.40 -11.39 -16.50
C PRO A 95 5.36 -11.04 -15.42
N SER A 96 4.43 -11.96 -15.12
CA SER A 96 3.37 -11.75 -14.13
C SER A 96 3.83 -11.85 -12.67
N TRP A 97 5.04 -12.34 -12.39
CA TRP A 97 5.47 -12.62 -11.01
C TRP A 97 5.62 -11.37 -10.15
N GLY A 98 6.26 -10.31 -10.68
CA GLY A 98 6.32 -9.05 -9.93
C GLY A 98 4.98 -8.34 -9.85
N ASP A 99 4.18 -8.40 -10.93
CA ASP A 99 2.84 -7.80 -10.95
C ASP A 99 1.90 -8.44 -9.94
N VAL A 100 1.88 -9.77 -9.84
CA VAL A 100 0.97 -10.46 -8.91
C VAL A 100 1.32 -10.17 -7.46
N LEU A 101 2.61 -10.00 -7.13
CA LEU A 101 3.04 -9.61 -5.79
C LEU A 101 2.60 -8.18 -5.46
N GLU A 102 2.87 -7.23 -6.36
CA GLU A 102 2.48 -5.82 -6.19
C GLU A 102 0.97 -5.66 -6.06
N LEU A 103 0.19 -6.25 -6.99
CA LEU A 103 -1.27 -6.16 -6.97
C LEU A 103 -1.86 -6.81 -5.71
N ARG A 104 -1.29 -7.93 -5.25
CA ARG A 104 -1.81 -8.64 -4.08
C ARG A 104 -1.53 -7.90 -2.78
N TYR A 105 -0.31 -7.40 -2.62
CA TYR A 105 0.18 -6.92 -1.32
C TYR A 105 0.17 -5.40 -1.18
N LEU A 106 0.36 -4.65 -2.27
CA LEU A 106 0.49 -3.19 -2.24
C LEU A 106 -0.78 -2.52 -2.77
N ASP A 107 -1.44 -3.10 -3.76
CA ASP A 107 -2.76 -2.61 -4.20
C ASP A 107 -3.92 -3.29 -3.46
N LEU A 108 -3.61 -4.31 -2.66
CA LEU A 108 -4.56 -5.06 -1.82
C LEU A 108 -5.72 -5.68 -2.62
N TYR A 109 -5.47 -6.09 -3.86
CA TYR A 109 -6.50 -6.68 -4.71
C TYR A 109 -6.83 -8.12 -4.30
N GLU A 110 -8.10 -8.48 -4.49
CA GLU A 110 -8.57 -9.85 -4.43
C GLU A 110 -8.18 -10.64 -5.69
N TRP A 111 -8.07 -11.96 -5.55
CA TRP A 111 -7.55 -12.83 -6.62
C TRP A 111 -8.26 -12.71 -7.96
N ASP A 112 -9.59 -12.55 -7.96
CA ASP A 112 -10.35 -12.42 -9.21
C ASP A 112 -10.09 -11.07 -9.90
N ARG A 113 -9.82 -10.02 -9.11
CA ARG A 113 -9.43 -8.70 -9.64
C ARG A 113 -8.03 -8.76 -10.21
N ILE A 114 -7.10 -9.44 -9.54
CA ILE A 114 -5.73 -9.65 -10.04
C ILE A 114 -5.76 -10.45 -11.34
N GLY A 115 -6.54 -11.56 -11.38
CA GLY A 115 -6.71 -12.35 -12.59
C GLY A 115 -7.16 -11.50 -13.78
N ARG A 116 -8.22 -10.69 -13.59
CA ARG A 116 -8.69 -9.75 -14.63
C ARG A 116 -7.61 -8.75 -15.06
N ALA A 117 -6.86 -8.18 -14.12
CA ALA A 117 -5.80 -7.23 -14.43
C ALA A 117 -4.65 -7.86 -15.24
N LEU A 118 -4.35 -9.13 -14.99
CA LEU A 118 -3.26 -9.87 -15.65
C LEU A 118 -3.71 -10.73 -16.84
N GLY A 119 -5.00 -10.70 -17.21
CA GLY A 119 -5.54 -11.53 -18.29
C GLY A 119 -5.56 -13.03 -17.99
N VAL A 120 -5.57 -13.44 -16.72
CA VAL A 120 -5.58 -14.85 -16.27
C VAL A 120 -6.74 -15.12 -15.31
N THR A 121 -6.96 -16.39 -14.98
CA THR A 121 -7.92 -16.76 -13.93
C THR A 121 -7.37 -16.41 -12.54
N GLY A 122 -8.25 -16.25 -11.55
CA GLY A 122 -7.82 -16.08 -10.15
C GLY A 122 -6.99 -17.26 -9.63
N SER A 123 -7.20 -18.48 -10.14
CA SER A 123 -6.33 -19.63 -9.85
C SER A 123 -4.95 -19.51 -10.51
N GLY A 124 -4.88 -19.04 -11.76
CA GLY A 124 -3.62 -18.74 -12.44
C GLY A 124 -2.79 -17.68 -11.72
N ALA A 125 -3.43 -16.62 -11.24
CA ALA A 125 -2.79 -15.61 -10.40
C ALA A 125 -2.21 -16.21 -9.10
N ARG A 126 -2.97 -17.07 -8.40
CA ARG A 126 -2.49 -17.77 -7.20
C ARG A 126 -1.28 -18.68 -7.48
N GLN A 127 -1.25 -19.33 -8.64
CA GLN A 127 -0.12 -20.16 -9.05
C GLN A 127 1.13 -19.31 -9.28
N ALA A 128 1.00 -18.21 -10.02
CA ALA A 128 2.11 -17.26 -10.26
C ALA A 128 2.62 -16.65 -8.94
N HIS A 129 1.71 -16.29 -8.04
CA HIS A 129 2.03 -15.75 -6.71
C HIS A 129 2.91 -16.71 -5.89
N ARG A 130 2.51 -17.98 -5.81
CA ARG A 130 3.29 -18.99 -5.06
C ARG A 130 4.69 -19.18 -5.64
N GLN A 131 4.80 -19.29 -6.96
CA GLN A 131 6.11 -19.44 -7.63
C GLN A 131 6.99 -18.21 -7.42
N ALA A 132 6.42 -17.01 -7.49
CA ALA A 132 7.14 -15.78 -7.25
C ALA A 132 7.68 -15.72 -5.81
N LEU A 133 6.88 -16.10 -4.80
CA LEU A 133 7.33 -16.16 -3.40
C LEU A 133 8.45 -17.21 -3.21
N GLU A 134 8.26 -18.42 -3.75
CA GLU A 134 9.28 -19.49 -3.68
C GLU A 134 10.59 -19.04 -4.33
N TRP A 135 10.52 -18.31 -5.44
CA TRP A 135 11.69 -17.74 -6.09
C TRP A 135 12.39 -16.70 -5.21
N VAL A 136 11.64 -15.74 -4.64
CA VAL A 136 12.20 -14.73 -3.72
C VAL A 136 12.84 -15.38 -2.50
N ASP A 137 12.21 -16.41 -1.92
CA ASP A 137 12.79 -17.17 -0.81
C ASP A 137 14.10 -17.89 -1.22
N SER A 138 14.19 -18.35 -2.48
CA SER A 138 15.39 -19.04 -2.97
C SER A 138 16.58 -18.11 -3.23
N VAL A 139 16.35 -16.87 -3.68
CA VAL A 139 17.41 -15.90 -3.99
C VAL A 139 17.69 -14.94 -2.82
N GLY A 140 16.73 -14.79 -1.92
CA GLY A 140 16.73 -13.80 -0.84
C GLY A 140 16.25 -12.41 -1.29
N LEU A 141 15.68 -11.67 -0.35
CA LEU A 141 15.06 -10.34 -0.59
C LEU A 141 16.04 -9.33 -1.22
N ALA A 142 17.29 -9.31 -0.79
CA ALA A 142 18.30 -8.37 -1.30
C ALA A 142 18.58 -8.60 -2.80
N ALA A 143 18.84 -9.86 -3.20
CA ALA A 143 19.08 -10.21 -4.59
C ALA A 143 17.82 -10.04 -5.45
N ALA A 144 16.64 -10.40 -4.90
CA ALA A 144 15.35 -10.17 -5.56
C ALA A 144 15.13 -8.68 -5.87
N ARG A 145 15.47 -7.79 -4.94
CA ARG A 145 15.37 -6.32 -5.11
C ARG A 145 16.31 -5.79 -6.18
N GLU A 146 17.53 -6.31 -6.25
CA GLU A 146 18.52 -5.92 -7.26
C GLU A 146 18.19 -6.47 -8.66
N GLY A 147 17.24 -7.39 -8.76
CA GLY A 147 16.90 -8.06 -10.02
C GLY A 147 17.94 -9.10 -10.43
N CYS A 148 18.71 -9.63 -9.47
CA CYS A 148 19.66 -10.69 -9.71
C CYS A 148 18.93 -12.04 -9.76
N GLY A 149 19.01 -12.74 -10.90
CA GLY A 149 18.50 -14.11 -11.04
C GLY A 149 19.37 -15.15 -10.33
N GLN A 150 18.87 -16.38 -10.14
CA GLN A 150 19.63 -17.49 -9.55
C GLN A 150 20.98 -17.74 -10.25
N ALA A 151 21.07 -17.51 -11.57
CA ALA A 151 22.30 -17.67 -12.33
C ALA A 151 23.42 -16.66 -11.98
N ALA A 152 23.10 -15.58 -11.27
CA ALA A 152 24.07 -14.56 -10.83
C ALA A 152 24.57 -14.79 -9.39
N LEU A 153 24.04 -15.79 -8.68
CA LEU A 153 24.37 -16.11 -7.28
C LEU A 153 25.37 -17.28 -7.15
N PHE A 154 25.81 -17.86 -8.26
CA PHE A 154 26.82 -18.92 -8.37
C PHE A 154 27.94 -18.47 -9.30
#